data_AF-A0A126P6J8-F1
#
_entry.id   AF-A0A126P6J8-F1
#
_cell.length_a   1.000
_cell.length_b   1.000
_cell.length_c   1.000
_cell.angle_alpha   90.00
_cell.angle_beta   90.00
_cell.angle_gamma   90.00
#
_symmetry.space_group_name_H-M   'P 1'
#
loop_
_entity.id
_entity.type
_entity.pdbx_description
1 polymer ?
#
loop_
_entity_poly.entity_id
_entity_poly.type
_entity_poly.pdbx_seq_one_letter_code
_entity_poly.pdbx_strand_id
1 'polypeptide(L)'
;MRFLLFALLLVGPVLGHAQQLPAAPALPTVPAQATQAAAAAGTATTAAKTKMATSYQAAAPEQRAERMSQQIGKQLGLDAATVAKVKAAALVRAQKIDAIQTGPDSNKAKNTALQANATDFKTALKGILTPEQFAKYTTRGAKMAAE
;
A
#
# COMPACT_ATOMS: atom_id res chain seq x y z
N MET A 1 -28.66 -16.76 -39.60
CA MET A 1 -27.65 -17.84 -39.68
C MET A 1 -27.42 -18.35 -38.27
N ARG A 2 -28.13 -19.39 -37.80
CA ARG A 2 -27.73 -20.82 -37.82
C ARG A 2 -26.28 -21.07 -37.37
N PHE A 3 -26.17 -21.48 -36.11
CA PHE A 3 -25.31 -22.49 -35.48
C PHE A 3 -23.87 -22.67 -35.96
N LEU A 4 -22.94 -22.69 -35.00
CA LEU A 4 -21.98 -23.79 -34.88
C LEU A 4 -21.66 -24.08 -33.41
N LEU A 5 -22.13 -25.25 -33.00
CA LEU A 5 -21.74 -26.03 -31.83
C LEU A 5 -20.45 -26.79 -32.18
N PHE A 6 -19.49 -26.83 -31.26
CA PHE A 6 -18.51 -27.92 -31.09
C PHE A 6 -18.20 -27.92 -29.58
N ALA A 7 -18.66 -28.86 -28.74
CA ALA A 7 -18.26 -30.26 -28.62
C ALA A 7 -16.73 -30.39 -28.52
N LEU A 8 -16.08 -31.10 -27.61
CA LEU A 8 -16.40 -32.04 -26.52
C LEU A 8 -15.01 -32.52 -26.00
N LEU A 9 -14.93 -33.05 -24.77
CA LEU A 9 -13.81 -33.86 -24.20
C LEU A 9 -12.53 -33.08 -23.80
N LEU A 10 -11.80 -33.40 -22.73
CA LEU A 10 -11.58 -34.69 -22.07
C LEU A 10 -11.11 -34.48 -20.60
N VAL A 11 -11.62 -35.36 -19.71
CA VAL A 11 -11.08 -35.93 -18.46
C VAL A 11 -9.54 -35.82 -18.33
N GLY A 12 -8.91 -35.42 -17.21
CA GLY A 12 -8.93 -36.04 -15.89
C GLY A 12 -7.78 -35.56 -14.98
N PRO A 13 -7.65 -36.09 -13.74
CA PRO A 13 -6.85 -35.52 -12.65
C PRO A 13 -5.47 -36.19 -12.48
N VAL A 14 -4.47 -35.42 -12.03
CA VAL A 14 -3.20 -35.93 -11.46
C VAL A 14 -3.02 -35.21 -10.12
N LEU A 15 -3.38 -35.84 -9.02
CA LEU A 15 -2.60 -36.78 -8.20
C LEU A 15 -1.38 -36.12 -7.54
N GLY A 16 -1.47 -36.06 -6.21
CA GLY A 16 -0.54 -35.38 -5.33
C GLY A 16 0.86 -35.99 -5.36
N HIS A 17 1.83 -35.11 -5.11
CA HIS A 17 3.17 -35.48 -4.71
C HIS A 17 3.46 -34.81 -3.37
N ALA A 18 3.28 -35.59 -2.30
CA ALA A 18 3.97 -35.36 -1.05
C ALA A 18 5.44 -35.75 -1.28
N GLN A 19 6.34 -34.78 -1.22
CA GLN A 19 7.79 -34.95 -1.10
C GLN A 19 8.23 -33.88 -0.08
N GLN A 20 8.39 -34.26 1.19
CA GLN A 20 9.64 -34.80 1.76
C GLN A 20 10.58 -33.67 2.19
N LEU A 21 10.67 -33.52 3.52
CA LEU A 21 11.68 -32.78 4.25
C LEU A 21 13.05 -33.45 4.05
N PRO A 22 14.11 -32.67 3.76
CA PRO A 22 15.46 -33.05 4.14
C PRO A 22 15.95 -32.22 5.33
N ALA A 23 16.50 -32.96 6.29
CA ALA A 23 17.13 -32.49 7.51
C ALA A 23 18.34 -31.58 7.25
N ALA A 24 18.57 -30.64 8.17
CA ALA A 24 19.88 -30.07 8.46
C ALA A 24 20.79 -31.19 9.01
N PRO A 25 22.11 -31.23 8.71
CA PRO A 25 23.06 -30.40 9.48
C PRO A 25 24.33 -29.99 8.70
N ALA A 26 25.20 -29.27 9.43
CA ALA A 26 26.64 -29.15 9.25
C ALA A 26 27.18 -27.89 8.53
N LEU A 27 27.62 -26.97 9.37
CA LEU A 27 28.65 -25.95 9.13
C LEU A 27 29.94 -26.59 8.60
N PRO A 28 30.69 -25.85 7.77
CA PRO A 28 32.13 -25.73 8.02
C PRO A 28 32.58 -24.26 8.09
N THR A 29 33.14 -23.94 9.25
CA THR A 29 33.96 -22.77 9.56
C THR A 29 35.28 -22.86 8.79
N VAL A 30 35.69 -21.81 8.07
CA VAL A 30 37.10 -21.56 7.70
C VAL A 30 37.35 -20.05 7.54
N PRO A 31 38.59 -19.60 7.80
CA PRO A 31 38.86 -18.40 8.59
C PRO A 31 39.13 -17.13 7.78
N ALA A 32 39.14 -16.04 8.55
CA ALA A 32 39.60 -14.71 8.22
C ALA A 32 40.93 -14.66 7.44
N GLN A 33 40.98 -13.82 6.42
CA GLN A 33 42.20 -13.11 6.02
C GLN A 33 41.87 -11.64 5.81
N ALA A 34 42.28 -10.85 6.80
CA ALA A 34 42.53 -9.44 6.63
C ALA A 34 43.85 -9.28 5.87
N THR A 35 43.87 -8.42 4.85
CA THR A 35 45.11 -7.78 4.43
C THR A 35 44.81 -6.31 4.15
N GLN A 36 45.40 -5.49 4.99
CA GLN A 36 45.40 -4.04 4.98
C GLN A 36 46.67 -3.59 4.25
N ALA A 37 46.55 -2.63 3.32
CA ALA A 37 47.48 -1.52 3.08
C ALA A 37 47.38 -1.01 1.65
N ALA A 38 47.03 0.27 1.48
CA ALA A 38 47.98 1.30 1.04
C ALA A 38 47.26 2.62 0.80
N ALA A 39 47.88 3.68 1.32
CA ALA A 39 47.45 5.06 1.27
C ALA A 39 47.57 5.66 -0.15
N ALA A 40 46.76 6.70 -0.43
CA ALA A 40 47.23 8.08 -0.56
C ALA A 40 46.30 8.93 -1.45
N ALA A 41 46.30 10.23 -1.13
CA ALA A 41 45.98 11.37 -2.00
C ALA A 41 44.50 11.65 -2.31
N GLY A 42 43.91 12.45 -1.42
CA GLY A 42 43.33 13.76 -1.71
C GLY A 42 42.63 13.99 -3.05
N THR A 43 41.34 14.30 -2.95
CA THR A 43 40.76 15.47 -3.62
C THR A 43 39.47 15.83 -2.89
N ALA A 44 39.50 16.94 -2.17
CA ALA A 44 38.29 17.60 -1.69
C ALA A 44 37.55 18.16 -2.91
N THR A 45 36.60 17.40 -3.44
CA THR A 45 35.61 17.91 -4.39
C THR A 45 34.32 18.14 -3.62
N THR A 46 34.06 19.42 -3.35
CA THR A 46 32.74 20.05 -3.26
C THR A 46 31.59 19.13 -2.88
N ALA A 47 31.19 19.18 -1.61
CA ALA A 47 29.92 18.67 -1.10
C ALA A 47 28.76 19.37 -1.81
N ALA A 48 28.46 18.95 -3.04
CA ALA A 48 27.15 19.08 -3.62
C ALA A 48 26.23 18.25 -2.72
N LYS A 49 25.49 18.95 -1.86
CA LYS A 49 24.41 18.39 -1.05
C LYS A 49 23.30 17.96 -2.01
N THR A 50 23.52 16.85 -2.72
CA THR A 50 22.47 16.11 -3.41
C THR A 50 21.46 15.79 -2.33
N LYS A 51 20.36 16.55 -2.30
CA LYS A 51 19.20 16.22 -1.48
C LYS A 51 18.69 14.91 -2.05
N MET A 52 19.20 13.79 -1.52
CA MET A 52 18.70 12.47 -1.83
C MET A 52 17.20 12.54 -1.60
N ALA A 53 16.43 12.31 -2.66
CA ALA A 53 14.98 12.28 -2.58
C ALA A 53 14.64 11.25 -1.51
N THR A 54 14.12 11.71 -0.36
CA THR A 54 13.63 10.82 0.69
C THR A 54 12.58 9.92 0.05
N SER A 55 12.93 8.65 -0.15
CA SER A 55 12.03 7.67 -0.76
C SER A 55 10.75 7.60 0.07
N TYR A 56 9.60 7.62 -0.59
CA TYR A 56 8.32 7.41 0.06
C TYR A 56 8.33 6.03 0.74
N GLN A 57 8.13 6.00 2.06
CA GLN A 57 8.02 4.76 2.84
C GLN A 57 6.73 4.82 3.64
N ALA A 58 5.84 3.88 3.40
CA ALA A 58 4.58 3.75 4.13
C ALA A 58 4.23 2.29 4.35
N ALA A 59 3.42 2.04 5.38
CA ALA A 59 2.83 0.72 5.61
C ALA A 59 1.98 0.30 4.40
N ALA A 60 1.80 -1.02 4.24
CA ALA A 60 1.00 -1.60 3.18
C ALA A 60 -0.41 -0.96 3.10
N PRO A 61 -0.97 -0.79 1.89
CA PRO A 61 -2.27 -0.13 1.70
C PRO A 61 -3.39 -0.80 2.49
N GLU A 62 -3.38 -2.13 2.62
CA GLU A 62 -4.34 -2.92 3.39
C GLU A 62 -4.29 -2.58 4.88
N GLN A 63 -3.09 -2.44 5.45
CA GLN A 63 -2.91 -2.09 6.86
C GLN A 63 -3.36 -0.66 7.15
N ARG A 64 -3.13 0.27 6.21
CA ARG A 64 -3.62 1.65 6.34
C ARG A 64 -5.14 1.70 6.21
N ALA A 65 -5.71 0.94 5.27
CA ALA A 65 -7.16 0.85 5.10
C ALA A 65 -7.83 0.29 6.35
N GLU A 66 -7.30 -0.80 6.92
CA GLU A 66 -7.77 -1.39 8.18
C GLU A 66 -7.75 -0.38 9.32
N ARG A 67 -6.61 0.28 9.56
CA ARG A 67 -6.50 1.27 10.63
C ARG A 67 -7.50 2.41 10.46
N MET A 68 -7.65 2.90 9.23
CA MET A 68 -8.58 3.98 8.90
C MET A 68 -10.03 3.57 9.13
N SER A 69 -10.45 2.40 8.63
CA SER A 69 -11.83 1.93 8.80
C SER A 69 -12.17 1.67 10.25
N GLN A 70 -11.23 1.11 11.03
CA GLN A 70 -11.43 0.90 12.46
C GLN A 70 -11.54 2.23 13.22
N GLN A 71 -10.72 3.22 12.88
CA GLN A 71 -10.81 4.54 13.49
C GLN A 71 -12.15 5.22 13.18
N ILE A 72 -12.55 5.26 11.90
CA ILE A 72 -13.84 5.82 11.48
C ILE A 72 -15.00 5.06 12.13
N GLY A 73 -14.91 3.73 12.17
CA GLY A 73 -15.87 2.85 12.83
C GLY A 73 -16.10 3.22 14.29
N LYS A 74 -15.01 3.32 15.06
CA LYS A 74 -15.07 3.71 16.48
C LYS A 74 -15.60 5.13 16.67
N GLN A 75 -15.19 6.07 15.82
CA GLN A 75 -15.57 7.48 15.95
C GLN A 75 -17.05 7.75 15.64
N LEU A 76 -17.63 6.98 14.73
CA LEU A 76 -19.00 7.17 14.26
C LEU A 76 -19.98 6.12 14.80
N GLY A 77 -19.49 5.11 15.53
CA GLY A 77 -20.30 3.99 16.03
C GLY A 77 -20.85 3.12 14.89
N LEU A 78 -20.02 2.80 13.90
CA LEU A 78 -20.44 2.01 12.74
C LEU A 78 -20.52 0.52 13.08
N ASP A 79 -21.48 -0.18 12.50
CA ASP A 79 -21.55 -1.63 12.54
C ASP A 79 -20.47 -2.30 11.66
N ALA A 80 -20.25 -3.60 11.86
CA ALA A 80 -19.21 -4.35 11.16
C ALA A 80 -19.36 -4.34 9.63
N ALA A 81 -20.59 -4.37 9.10
CA ALA A 81 -20.83 -4.37 7.66
C ALA A 81 -20.50 -2.99 7.06
N THR A 82 -20.87 -1.91 7.76
CA THR A 82 -20.51 -0.55 7.35
C THR A 82 -19.00 -0.31 7.45
N VAL A 83 -18.33 -0.80 8.51
CA VAL A 83 -16.86 -0.75 8.62
C VAL A 83 -16.19 -1.48 7.46
N ALA A 84 -16.69 -2.65 7.04
CA ALA A 84 -16.15 -3.38 5.90
C ALA A 84 -16.24 -2.58 4.58
N LYS A 85 -17.36 -1.88 4.35
CA LYS A 85 -17.53 -0.98 3.20
C LYS A 85 -16.55 0.20 3.26
N VAL A 86 -16.39 0.81 4.44
CA VAL A 86 -15.41 1.89 4.65
C VAL A 86 -13.98 1.40 4.39
N LYS A 87 -13.64 0.18 4.83
CA LYS A 87 -12.33 -0.45 4.58
C LYS A 87 -12.07 -0.60 3.08
N ALA A 88 -13.05 -1.08 2.32
CA ALA A 88 -12.92 -1.22 0.86
C ALA A 88 -12.64 0.15 0.19
N ALA A 89 -13.38 1.20 0.56
CA ALA A 89 -13.13 2.55 0.07
C ALA A 89 -11.75 3.09 0.49
N ALA A 90 -11.32 2.79 1.73
CA ALA A 90 -10.03 3.22 2.26
C ALA A 90 -8.85 2.50 1.57
N LEU A 91 -9.05 1.25 1.13
CA LEU A 91 -8.07 0.50 0.35
C LEU A 91 -7.82 1.15 -1.00
N VAL A 92 -8.88 1.49 -1.74
CA VAL A 92 -8.77 2.20 -3.02
C VAL A 92 -8.04 3.54 -2.82
N ARG A 93 -8.38 4.28 -1.76
CA ARG A 93 -7.69 5.52 -1.41
C ARG A 93 -6.20 5.30 -1.16
N ALA A 94 -5.83 4.26 -0.40
CA ALA A 94 -4.45 3.97 -0.04
C ALA A 94 -3.61 3.56 -1.26
N GLN A 95 -4.16 2.71 -2.13
CA GLN A 95 -3.51 2.30 -3.38
C GLN A 95 -3.26 3.50 -4.31
N LYS A 96 -4.25 4.41 -4.43
CA LYS A 96 -4.08 5.67 -5.17
C LYS A 96 -2.97 6.54 -4.58
N ILE A 97 -2.86 6.63 -3.25
CA ILE A 97 -1.78 7.41 -2.61
C ILE A 97 -0.43 6.83 -2.98
N ASP A 98 -0.25 5.50 -2.92
CA ASP A 98 1.02 4.88 -3.27
C ASP A 98 1.39 5.20 -4.72
N ALA A 99 0.46 4.99 -5.65
CA ALA A 99 0.68 5.30 -7.07
C ALA A 99 1.06 6.77 -7.31
N ILE A 100 0.39 7.71 -6.64
CA ILE A 100 0.71 9.14 -6.74
C ILE A 100 2.10 9.43 -6.16
N GLN A 101 2.43 8.85 -5.01
CA GLN A 101 3.68 9.15 -4.30
C GLN A 101 4.90 8.55 -5.01
N THR A 102 4.77 7.35 -5.57
CA THR A 102 5.83 6.69 -6.35
C THR A 102 5.89 7.16 -7.81
N GLY A 103 4.88 7.89 -8.29
CA GLY A 103 4.82 8.42 -9.65
C GLY A 103 5.92 9.46 -9.95
N PRO A 104 6.25 9.68 -11.23
CA PRO A 104 7.30 10.62 -11.65
C PRO A 104 6.85 12.09 -11.63
N ASP A 105 5.58 12.35 -11.32
CA ASP A 105 4.99 13.68 -11.37
C ASP A 105 5.66 14.71 -10.45
N SER A 106 5.55 15.99 -10.81
CA SER A 106 5.97 17.09 -9.94
C SER A 106 5.19 17.09 -8.62
N ASN A 107 5.80 17.65 -7.56
CA ASN A 107 5.14 17.76 -6.25
C ASN A 107 3.80 18.51 -6.31
N LYS A 108 3.68 19.51 -7.20
CA LYS A 108 2.42 20.25 -7.41
C LYS A 108 1.34 19.33 -7.97
N ALA A 109 1.66 18.55 -9.00
CA ALA A 109 0.73 17.59 -9.60
C ALA A 109 0.35 16.49 -8.60
N LYS A 110 1.31 15.96 -7.83
CA LYS A 110 1.05 15.00 -6.75
C LYS A 110 0.09 15.56 -5.71
N ASN A 111 0.31 16.80 -5.26
CA ASN A 111 -0.57 17.43 -4.28
C ASN A 111 -2.02 17.57 -4.81
N THR A 112 -2.19 18.00 -6.07
CA THR A 112 -3.50 18.05 -6.73
C THR A 112 -4.15 16.65 -6.80
N ALA A 113 -3.38 15.62 -7.17
CA ALA A 113 -3.90 14.26 -7.23
C ALA A 113 -4.28 13.70 -5.83
N LEU A 114 -3.53 14.05 -4.78
CA LEU A 114 -3.87 13.68 -3.40
C LEU A 114 -5.16 14.35 -2.92
N GLN A 115 -5.37 15.62 -3.27
CA GLN A 115 -6.62 16.34 -2.97
C GLN A 115 -7.82 15.73 -3.72
N ALA A 116 -7.64 15.39 -4.99
CA ALA A 116 -8.66 14.68 -5.76
C ALA A 116 -9.00 13.33 -5.12
N ASN A 117 -7.99 12.54 -4.76
CA ASN A 117 -8.18 11.26 -4.07
C ASN A 117 -8.89 11.41 -2.70
N ALA A 118 -8.61 12.47 -1.95
CA ALA A 118 -9.33 12.76 -0.71
C ALA A 118 -10.81 13.10 -0.96
N THR A 119 -11.10 13.82 -2.06
CA THR A 119 -12.46 14.15 -2.49
C THR A 119 -13.22 12.92 -2.96
N ASP A 120 -12.58 12.04 -3.73
CA ASP A 120 -13.14 10.76 -4.16
C ASP A 120 -13.53 9.90 -2.95
N PHE A 121 -12.63 9.79 -1.97
CA PHE A 121 -12.92 9.03 -0.75
C PHE A 121 -14.07 9.63 0.05
N LYS A 122 -14.12 10.96 0.19
CA LYS A 122 -15.25 11.65 0.85
C LYS A 122 -16.56 11.35 0.12
N THR A 123 -16.55 11.31 -1.21
CA THR A 123 -17.73 10.99 -2.01
C THR A 123 -18.17 9.54 -1.80
N ALA A 124 -17.23 8.59 -1.79
CA ALA A 124 -17.50 7.19 -1.47
C ALA A 124 -18.13 7.04 -0.06
N LEU A 125 -17.58 7.75 0.94
CA LEU A 125 -18.14 7.72 2.30
C LEU A 125 -19.57 8.26 2.37
N LYS A 126 -19.93 9.26 1.57
CA LYS A 126 -21.30 9.79 1.52
C LYS A 126 -22.32 8.73 1.05
N GLY A 127 -21.90 7.79 0.22
CA GLY A 127 -22.75 6.67 -0.22
C GLY A 127 -22.77 5.47 0.74
N ILE A 128 -21.81 5.39 1.67
CA ILE A 128 -21.68 4.28 2.63
C ILE A 128 -22.34 4.62 3.97
N LEU A 129 -22.17 5.86 4.42
CA LEU A 129 -22.58 6.32 5.74
C LEU A 129 -23.99 6.92 5.70
N THR A 130 -24.67 6.92 6.85
CA THR A 130 -25.91 7.70 6.98
C THR A 130 -25.61 9.20 6.92
N PRO A 131 -26.61 10.05 6.60
CA PRO A 131 -26.42 11.51 6.56
C PRO A 131 -25.84 12.06 7.87
N GLU A 132 -26.30 11.57 9.02
CA GLU A 132 -25.81 12.00 10.33
C GLU A 132 -24.37 11.56 10.60
N GLN A 133 -24.01 10.32 10.26
CA GLN A 133 -22.65 9.81 10.39
C GLN A 133 -21.69 10.58 9.47
N PHE A 134 -22.12 10.89 8.24
CA PHE A 134 -21.34 11.68 7.29
C PHE A 134 -21.15 13.13 7.78
N ALA A 135 -22.19 13.76 8.33
CA ALA A 135 -22.08 15.08 8.93
C ALA A 135 -21.02 15.09 10.05
N LYS A 136 -21.08 14.12 10.98
CA LYS A 136 -20.09 13.95 12.06
C LYS A 136 -18.66 13.76 11.52
N TYR A 137 -18.50 12.97 10.47
CA TYR A 137 -17.21 12.79 9.80
C TYR A 137 -16.66 14.11 9.25
N THR A 138 -17.49 14.89 8.53
CA THR A 138 -17.05 16.14 7.89
C THR A 138 -16.71 17.24 8.89
N THR A 139 -17.49 17.40 9.95
CA THR A 139 -17.22 18.40 11.00
C THR A 139 -15.89 18.15 11.70
N ARG A 140 -15.55 16.89 11.95
CA ARG A 140 -14.26 16.51 12.57
C ARG A 140 -13.09 16.60 11.58
N GLY A 141 -13.30 16.21 10.33
CA GLY A 141 -12.29 16.34 9.27
C GLY A 141 -11.90 17.80 8.98
N ALA A 142 -12.86 18.73 9.06
CA ALA A 142 -12.60 20.16 8.92
C ALA A 142 -11.76 20.71 10.09
N LYS A 143 -11.97 20.21 11.32
CA LYS A 143 -11.20 20.63 12.51
C LYS A 143 -9.71 20.26 12.41
N MET A 144 -9.37 19.09 11.85
CA MET A 144 -7.96 18.66 11.72
C MET A 144 -7.20 19.32 10.55
N ALA A 145 -7.89 20.06 9.67
CA ALA A 145 -7.27 20.80 8.58
C ALA A 145 -7.06 22.29 8.91
N ALA A 146 -7.63 22.76 10.02
CA ALA A 146 -7.64 24.17 10.43
C ALA A 146 -6.77 24.44 11.67
N GLU A 147 -6.07 23.42 12.17
CA GLU A 147 -5.10 23.46 13.28
C GLU A 147 -3.71 23.13 12.73
#